data_AF-A0AAV5W0N6-F1
#
_entry.id   AF-A0AAV5W0N6-F1
#
_cell.length_a   1.000
_cell.length_b   1.000
_cell.length_c   1.000
_cell.angle_alpha   90.00
_cell.angle_beta   90.00
_cell.angle_gamma   90.00
#
_symmetry.space_group_name_H-M   'P 1'
#
loop_
_entity.id
_entity.type
_entity.pdbx_description
1 polymer ?
#
loop_
_entity_poly.entity_id
_entity_poly.type
_entity_poly.pdbx_seq_one_letter_code
_entity_poly.pdbx_strand_id
1 'polypeptide(L)'
;RLCGRPWDERHIGKSCEELDPELMKHKMAEKLTEMLTRKCPRCKRPFVKNEGCNKISCPCGQNSCYICKKELEEGYDHFNGQGGDDPGKCPLWDDPSQRDQAAAEAELQRQIAAADGDVAEDLRRLQ
;
A
#
# COMPACT_ATOMS: atom_id res chain seq x y z
N ARG A 1 24.59 17.54 -19.54
CA ARG A 1 24.45 16.21 -18.90
C ARG A 1 24.19 16.45 -17.41
N LEU A 2 22.97 16.23 -16.93
CA LEU A 2 22.59 16.54 -15.54
C LEU A 2 22.82 15.36 -14.57
N CYS A 3 22.74 14.11 -15.06
CA CYS A 3 22.87 12.89 -14.23
C CYS A 3 24.22 12.17 -14.36
N GLY A 4 25.17 12.67 -15.16
CA GLY A 4 26.49 12.04 -15.37
C GLY A 4 26.48 10.71 -16.13
N ARG A 5 25.31 10.11 -16.42
CA ARG A 5 25.16 8.85 -17.16
C ARG A 5 25.45 9.02 -18.66
N PRO A 6 25.83 7.93 -19.38
CA PRO A 6 26.04 7.96 -20.83
C PRO A 6 24.76 8.34 -21.56
N TRP A 7 24.82 9.37 -22.41
CA TRP A 7 23.66 9.81 -23.21
C TRP A 7 23.52 8.92 -24.44
N ASP A 8 22.81 7.80 -24.28
CA ASP A 8 22.47 6.83 -25.33
C ASP A 8 20.95 6.81 -25.60
N GLU A 9 20.47 5.83 -26.36
CA GLU A 9 19.04 5.68 -26.70
C GLU A 9 18.13 5.62 -25.45
N ARG A 10 18.65 5.16 -24.31
CA ARG A 10 17.89 5.09 -23.05
C ARG A 10 17.60 6.48 -22.48
N HIS A 11 18.41 7.50 -22.79
CA HIS A 11 18.16 8.88 -22.34
C HIS A 11 17.05 9.59 -23.14
N ILE A 12 16.69 9.10 -24.32
CA ILE A 12 15.75 9.78 -25.20
C ILE A 12 14.34 9.66 -24.61
N GLY A 13 13.74 10.79 -24.24
CA GLY A 13 12.38 10.84 -23.70
C GLY A 13 12.23 10.39 -22.24
N LYS A 14 13.34 10.15 -21.53
CA LYS A 14 13.35 9.77 -20.11
C LYS A 14 13.95 10.85 -19.23
N SER A 15 13.37 11.04 -18.05
CA SER A 15 13.95 11.88 -17.01
C SER A 15 15.15 11.21 -16.36
N CYS A 16 16.02 12.00 -15.73
CA CYS A 16 17.16 11.48 -14.97
C CYS A 16 16.73 10.53 -13.83
N GLU A 17 15.53 10.75 -13.28
CA GLU A 17 14.95 9.93 -12.21
C GLU A 17 14.49 8.57 -12.73
N GLU A 18 13.87 8.52 -13.91
CA GLU A 18 13.42 7.27 -14.55
C GLU A 18 14.59 6.37 -14.97
N LEU A 19 15.77 6.96 -15.13
CA LEU A 19 16.99 6.24 -15.47
C LEU A 19 17.73 5.74 -14.24
N ASP A 20 17.30 6.10 -13.03
CA ASP A 20 17.96 5.70 -11.79
C ASP A 20 17.30 4.48 -11.16
N PRO A 21 17.92 3.28 -11.26
CA PRO A 21 17.31 2.04 -10.78
C PRO A 21 17.13 2.03 -9.26
N GLU A 22 18.02 2.67 -8.50
CA GLU A 22 17.93 2.71 -7.03
C GLU A 22 16.81 3.66 -6.60
N LEU A 23 16.68 4.81 -7.27
CA LEU A 23 15.56 5.72 -7.02
C LEU A 23 14.22 5.09 -7.41
N MET A 24 14.17 4.36 -8.53
CA MET A 24 12.97 3.65 -8.96
C MET A 24 12.57 2.55 -7.97
N LYS A 25 13.53 1.76 -7.47
CA LYS A 25 13.30 0.77 -6.39
C LYS A 25 12.74 1.43 -5.14
N HIS A 26 13.32 2.54 -4.71
CA HIS A 26 12.85 3.27 -3.54
C HIS A 26 11.39 3.74 -3.72
N LYS A 27 11.08 4.38 -4.85
CA LYS A 27 9.72 4.85 -5.18
C LYS A 27 8.71 3.69 -5.23
N MET A 28 9.10 2.55 -5.80
CA MET A 28 8.27 1.33 -5.80
C MET A 28 7.98 0.87 -4.36
N ALA A 29 9.02 0.75 -3.53
CA ALA A 29 8.89 0.32 -2.14
C ALA A 29 8.04 1.28 -1.30
N GLU A 30 8.22 2.59 -1.48
CA GLU A 30 7.39 3.62 -0.81
C GLU A 30 5.92 3.49 -1.19
N LYS A 31 5.62 3.30 -2.48
CA LYS A 31 4.25 3.16 -2.97
C LYS A 31 3.56 1.92 -2.39
N LEU A 32 4.27 0.79 -2.33
CA LEU A 32 3.74 -0.43 -1.69
C LEU A 32 3.52 -0.23 -0.18
N THR A 33 4.46 0.43 0.49
CA THR A 33 4.33 0.78 1.91
C THR A 33 3.07 1.64 2.13
N GLU A 34 2.81 2.61 1.26
CA GLU A 34 1.62 3.47 1.34
C GLU A 34 0.31 2.68 1.15
N MET A 35 0.29 1.71 0.22
CA MET A 35 -0.89 0.89 -0.04
C MET A 35 -1.30 0.02 1.15
N LEU A 36 -0.33 -0.49 1.91
CA LEU A 36 -0.57 -1.35 3.07
C LEU A 36 -0.72 -0.55 4.38
N THR A 37 -0.20 0.68 4.41
CA THR A 37 -0.27 1.54 5.59
C THR A 37 -1.65 2.19 5.70
N ARG A 38 -2.19 2.17 6.90
CA ARG A 38 -3.34 2.98 7.31
C ARG A 38 -2.90 3.97 8.37
N LYS A 39 -3.68 5.04 8.56
CA LYS A 39 -3.38 6.09 9.53
C LYS A 39 -4.55 6.24 10.48
N CYS A 40 -4.27 6.37 11.78
CA CYS A 40 -5.28 6.70 12.76
C CYS A 40 -5.99 8.01 12.36
N PRO A 41 -7.33 8.07 12.30
CA PRO A 41 -8.05 9.28 11.91
C PRO A 41 -7.80 10.46 12.86
N ARG A 42 -7.57 10.18 14.16
CA ARG A 42 -7.28 11.19 15.19
C ARG A 42 -5.82 11.66 15.16
N CYS A 43 -4.87 10.78 15.51
CA CYS A 43 -3.46 11.16 15.73
C CYS A 43 -2.56 10.95 14.51
N LYS A 44 -3.10 10.45 13.40
CA LYS A 44 -2.38 10.16 12.13
C LYS A 44 -1.23 9.15 12.23
N ARG A 45 -1.06 8.48 13.38
CA ARG A 45 -0.06 7.42 13.55
C ARG A 45 -0.27 6.31 12.50
N PRO A 46 0.77 5.94 11.72
CA PRO A 46 0.68 4.88 10.74
C PRO A 46 0.63 3.51 11.42
N PHE A 47 -0.06 2.57 10.79
CA PHE A 47 -0.09 1.16 11.18
C PHE A 47 -0.34 0.26 9.96
N VAL A 48 0.10 -0.99 10.05
CA VAL A 48 -0.21 -2.06 9.09
C VAL A 48 -1.06 -3.09 9.82
N LYS A 49 -2.13 -3.57 9.19
CA LYS A 49 -2.95 -4.65 9.73
C LYS A 49 -2.30 -5.97 9.36
N ASN A 50 -1.87 -6.72 10.37
CA ASN A 50 -1.32 -8.07 10.17
C ASN A 50 -2.43 -9.11 10.27
N GLU A 51 -3.21 -9.10 11.35
CA GLU A 51 -4.24 -10.10 11.64
C GLU A 51 -5.40 -9.49 12.47
N GLY A 52 -6.49 -10.25 12.65
CA GLY A 52 -7.61 -9.88 13.52
C GLY A 52 -8.79 -9.19 12.81
N CYS A 53 -9.73 -8.68 13.62
CA CYS A 53 -10.96 -8.05 13.12
C CYS A 53 -10.71 -6.65 12.53
N ASN A 54 -11.73 -6.08 11.89
CA ASN A 54 -11.66 -4.77 11.26
C ASN A 54 -11.80 -3.58 12.23
N LYS A 55 -12.00 -3.83 13.54
CA LYS A 55 -11.91 -2.79 14.59
C LYS A 55 -10.45 -2.60 14.99
N ILE A 56 -9.88 -1.45 14.65
CA ILE A 56 -8.51 -1.07 15.00
C ILE A 56 -8.51 -0.14 16.21
N SER A 57 -7.78 -0.51 17.25
CA SER A 57 -7.55 0.34 18.43
C SER A 57 -6.20 1.02 18.34
N CYS A 58 -6.18 2.35 18.32
CA CYS A 58 -4.95 3.13 18.32
C CYS A 58 -4.46 3.39 19.77
N PRO A 59 -3.14 3.41 20.04
CA PRO A 59 -2.59 3.79 21.35
C PRO A 59 -3.03 5.17 21.87
N CYS A 60 -3.53 6.07 21.00
CA CYS A 60 -4.11 7.35 21.42
C CYS A 60 -5.56 7.24 21.94
N GLY A 61 -6.10 6.02 22.04
CA GLY A 61 -7.47 5.74 22.49
C GLY A 61 -8.56 5.89 21.42
N GLN A 62 -8.21 6.09 20.14
CA GLN A 62 -9.21 6.12 19.06
C GLN A 62 -9.41 4.73 18.47
N ASN A 63 -10.66 4.27 18.42
CA ASN A 63 -11.06 3.10 17.65
C ASN A 63 -11.40 3.52 16.21
N SER A 64 -11.08 2.71 15.21
CA SER A 64 -11.41 3.00 13.81
C SER A 64 -11.68 1.73 13.02
N CYS A 65 -12.45 1.85 11.94
CA CYS A 65 -12.67 0.75 11.01
C CYS A 65 -11.52 0.67 10.00
N TYR A 66 -10.93 -0.51 9.83
CA TYR A 66 -9.87 -0.73 8.84
C TYR A 66 -10.33 -0.46 7.39
N ILE A 67 -11.56 -0.86 7.06
CA ILE A 67 -12.12 -0.80 5.70
C ILE A 67 -12.47 0.64 5.32
N CYS A 68 -13.38 1.27 6.08
CA CYS A 68 -13.90 2.59 5.73
C CYS A 68 -13.17 3.76 6.39
N LYS A 69 -12.19 3.50 7.26
CA LYS A 69 -11.36 4.49 7.97
C LYS A 69 -12.13 5.42 8.90
N LYS A 70 -13.42 5.15 9.14
CA LYS A 70 -14.26 5.94 10.06
C LYS A 70 -13.78 5.77 11.49
N GLU A 71 -13.87 6.86 12.24
CA GLU A 71 -13.80 6.86 13.69
C GLU A 71 -14.96 6.06 14.26
N LEU A 72 -14.66 5.24 15.26
CA LEU A 72 -15.63 4.44 15.97
C LEU A 72 -15.69 4.89 17.42
N GLU A 73 -16.89 4.87 17.97
CA GLU A 73 -17.10 4.92 19.41
C GLU A 73 -16.71 3.57 20.05
N GLU A 74 -16.97 3.42 21.34
CA GLU A 74 -16.80 2.15 22.03
C GLU A 74 -17.79 1.10 21.48
N GLY A 75 -17.38 -0.18 21.44
CA GLY A 75 -18.23 -1.27 20.97
C GLY A 75 -18.07 -1.66 19.50
N TYR A 76 -19.11 -2.30 18.93
CA TYR A 76 -19.06 -3.00 17.62
C TYR A 76 -20.25 -2.67 16.70
N ASP A 77 -21.05 -1.64 16.99
CA ASP A 77 -22.29 -1.35 16.26
C ASP A 77 -22.09 -1.05 14.76
N HIS A 78 -20.90 -0.56 14.41
CA HIS A 78 -20.47 -0.32 13.03
C HIS A 78 -20.36 -1.59 12.19
N PHE A 79 -20.22 -2.75 12.83
CA PHE A 79 -19.89 -3.98 12.14
C PHE A 79 -21.04 -4.98 12.09
N ASN A 80 -21.07 -5.76 11.01
CA ASN A 80 -21.83 -6.99 10.95
C ASN A 80 -21.15 -8.05 11.81
N GLY A 81 -21.95 -8.68 12.68
CA GLY A 81 -21.56 -9.89 13.38
C GLY A 81 -21.41 -11.07 12.42
N GLN A 82 -21.00 -12.23 12.94
CA GLN A 82 -20.88 -13.44 12.13
C GLN A 82 -22.24 -13.83 11.54
N GLY A 83 -22.31 -13.94 10.21
CA GLY A 83 -23.57 -14.20 9.49
C GLY A 83 -24.49 -12.99 9.30
N GLY A 84 -24.06 -11.79 9.68
CA GLY A 84 -24.80 -10.55 9.41
C GLY A 84 -24.53 -10.03 7.99
N ASP A 85 -25.58 -9.59 7.32
CA ASP A 85 -25.59 -9.14 5.93
C ASP A 85 -26.14 -7.72 5.74
N ASP A 86 -26.20 -6.91 6.81
CA ASP A 86 -26.66 -5.52 6.72
C ASP A 86 -25.71 -4.71 5.82
N PRO A 87 -26.17 -4.21 4.65
CA PRO A 87 -25.33 -3.47 3.71
C PRO A 87 -24.86 -2.11 4.26
N GLY A 88 -25.47 -1.62 5.34
CA GLY A 88 -25.06 -0.38 6.02
C GLY A 88 -23.85 -0.54 6.94
N LYS A 89 -23.40 -1.78 7.20
CA LYS A 89 -22.33 -2.09 8.17
C LYS A 89 -21.12 -2.74 7.52
N CYS A 90 -19.94 -2.51 8.09
CA CYS A 90 -18.72 -3.18 7.63
C CYS A 90 -18.64 -4.60 8.19
N PRO A 91 -18.04 -5.59 7.49
CA PRO A 91 -17.82 -6.90 8.09
C PRO A 91 -16.85 -6.80 9.28
N LEU A 92 -17.19 -7.39 10.43
CA LEU A 92 -16.27 -7.43 11.58
C LEU A 92 -15.07 -8.35 11.29
N TRP A 93 -15.39 -9.54 10.79
CA TRP A 93 -14.44 -10.61 10.47
C TRP A 93 -14.47 -10.82 8.96
N ASP A 94 -13.45 -10.27 8.32
CA ASP A 94 -13.10 -10.50 6.93
C ASP A 94 -11.58 -10.34 6.86
N ASP A 95 -10.96 -10.82 5.78
CA ASP A 95 -9.54 -10.65 5.54
C ASP A 95 -9.28 -9.63 4.41
N PRO A 96 -9.56 -8.33 4.65
CA PRO A 96 -9.16 -7.29 3.72
C PRO A 96 -7.63 -7.14 3.65
N SER A 97 -6.89 -7.64 4.64
CA SER A 97 -5.41 -7.67 4.62
C SER A 97 -4.91 -8.48 3.43
N GLN A 98 -5.48 -9.65 3.16
CA GLN A 98 -5.14 -10.43 1.95
C GLN A 98 -5.49 -9.68 0.67
N ARG A 99 -6.61 -8.95 0.60
CA ARG A 99 -6.95 -8.13 -0.57
C ARG A 99 -5.98 -6.98 -0.77
N ASP A 100 -5.60 -6.30 0.31
CA ASP A 100 -4.64 -5.19 0.28
C ASP A 100 -3.24 -5.69 -0.11
N GLN A 101 -2.83 -6.87 0.37
CA GLN A 101 -1.60 -7.56 -0.03
C GLN A 101 -1.63 -7.93 -1.51
N ALA A 102 -2.67 -8.61 -1.98
CA ALA A 102 -2.82 -8.98 -3.39
C ALA A 102 -2.85 -7.75 -4.31
N ALA A 103 -3.48 -6.65 -3.88
CA ALA A 103 -3.47 -5.39 -4.62
C ALA A 103 -2.07 -4.76 -4.67
N ALA A 104 -1.32 -4.79 -3.56
CA ALA A 104 0.05 -4.32 -3.51
C ALA A 104 0.98 -5.17 -4.40
N GLU A 105 0.84 -6.49 -4.37
CA GLU A 105 1.59 -7.41 -5.24
C GLU A 105 1.29 -7.18 -6.72
N ALA A 106 0.01 -7.02 -7.08
CA ALA A 106 -0.39 -6.71 -8.45
C ALA A 106 0.16 -5.36 -8.91
N GLU A 107 0.20 -4.36 -8.02
CA GLU A 107 0.79 -3.05 -8.32
C GLU A 107 2.31 -3.13 -8.48
N LEU A 108 3.01 -3.92 -7.66
CA LEU A 108 4.43 -4.19 -7.84
C LEU A 108 4.70 -4.83 -9.21
N GLN A 109 3.93 -5.86 -9.57
CA GLN A 109 4.06 -6.52 -10.88
C GLN A 109 3.81 -5.56 -12.03
N ARG A 110 2.81 -4.67 -11.94
CA ARG A 110 2.56 -3.63 -12.95
C ARG A 110 3.73 -2.66 -13.07
N GLN A 111 4.30 -2.21 -11.95
CA GLN A 111 5.45 -1.30 -11.96
C GLN A 111 6.69 -1.97 -12.55
N ILE A 112 6.94 -3.25 -12.24
CA ILE A 112 8.04 -4.03 -12.84
C ILE A 112 7.81 -4.19 -14.36
N ALA A 113 6.57 -4.46 -14.79
CA ALA A 113 6.26 -4.62 -16.21
C ALA A 113 6.33 -3.30 -17.02
N ALA A 114 6.06 -2.17 -16.37
CA ALA A 114 6.16 -0.84 -16.96
C ALA A 114 7.58 -0.25 -16.89
N ALA A 115 8.49 -0.86 -16.13
CA ALA A 115 9.89 -0.46 -16.09
C ALA A 115 10.58 -0.87 -17.41
N ASP A 116 11.29 0.07 -18.03
CA ASP A 116 12.01 -0.19 -19.28
C ASP A 116 13.36 -0.87 -19.03
N GLY A 117 13.73 -1.78 -19.95
CA GLY A 117 15.09 -2.31 -20.13
C GLY A 117 15.77 -2.79 -18.84
N ASP A 118 16.93 -2.21 -18.54
CA ASP A 118 17.84 -2.63 -17.47
C ASP A 118 17.23 -2.52 -16.06
N VAL A 119 16.29 -1.61 -15.83
CA VAL A 119 15.61 -1.46 -14.52
C VAL A 119 14.74 -2.68 -14.23
N ALA A 120 14.03 -3.18 -15.24
CA ALA A 120 13.26 -4.41 -15.11
C ALA A 120 14.16 -5.64 -14.97
N GLU A 121 15.32 -5.67 -15.62
CA GLU A 121 16.29 -6.78 -15.48
C GLU A 121 16.95 -6.81 -14.10
N ASP A 122 17.39 -5.66 -13.58
CA ASP A 122 17.97 -5.56 -12.23
C ASP A 122 16.92 -5.83 -11.13
N LEU A 123 15.67 -5.41 -11.32
CA LEU A 123 14.58 -5.73 -10.39
C LEU A 123 14.25 -7.23 -10.40
N ARG A 124 14.25 -7.89 -11.56
CA ARG A 124 14.01 -9.34 -11.69
C ARG A 124 15.11 -10.19 -11.06
N ARG A 125 16.36 -9.70 -11.01
CA ARG A 125 17.50 -10.41 -10.39
C ARG A 125 17.53 -10.35 -8.85
N LEU A 126 16.65 -9.56 -8.23
CA LEU A 126 16.57 -9.37 -6.78
C LEU A 126 15.46 -10.20 -6.11
N GLN A 127 14.69 -10.98 -6.87
CA GLN A 127 13.82 -12.06 -6.38
C GLN A 127 14.61 -13.35 -6.22
#